data_AF-W9H3S3-F1
#
_entry.id   AF-W9H3S3-F1
#
_cell.length_a   1.000
_cell.length_b   1.000
_cell.length_c   1.000
_cell.angle_alpha   90.00
_cell.angle_beta   90.00
_cell.angle_gamma   90.00
#
_symmetry.space_group_name_H-M   'P 1'
#
loop_
_entity.id
_entity.type
_entity.pdbx_description
1 polymer ?
#
loop_
_entity_poly.entity_id
_entity_poly.type
_entity_poly.pdbx_seq_one_letter_code
_entity_poly.pdbx_strand_id
1 'polypeptide(L)'
;MIVPPRADAVLSASAKTEPSQRDRHIQAIIGKGRMAWRRGSGYNQRARVEGQSARWKQVIGDWPRFHGDKARATEVAIAAQVLNRMLDLGRPNSLCVA
;
A
#
# COMPACT_ATOMS: atom_id res chain seq x y z
N MET A 1 -0.80 7.98 6.97
CA MET A 1 0.22 8.02 5.90
C MET A 1 1.60 7.85 6.53
N ILE A 2 2.43 6.93 6.04
CA ILE A 2 3.75 6.68 6.61
C ILE A 2 4.78 7.48 5.84
N VAL A 3 5.48 8.37 6.56
CA VAL A 3 6.60 9.13 6.01
C VAL A 3 7.89 8.45 6.46
N PRO A 4 8.75 8.02 5.52
CA PRO A 4 10.01 7.38 5.87
C PRO A 4 10.96 8.40 6.50
N PRO A 5 11.70 8.04 7.56
CA PRO A 5 12.80 8.85 8.06
C PRO A 5 13.84 9.11 6.95
N ARG A 6 14.49 10.28 7.01
CA ARG A 6 15.67 10.55 6.18
C ARG A 6 16.79 9.54 6.52
N ALA A 7 17.73 9.35 5.60
CA ALA A 7 18.80 8.38 5.77
C ALA A 7 19.71 8.70 6.98
N ASP A 8 19.86 9.99 7.25
CA ASP A 8 20.63 10.60 8.34
C ASP A 8 19.79 10.91 9.59
N ALA A 9 18.58 10.36 9.69
CA ALA A 9 17.68 10.67 10.80
C ALA A 9 18.23 10.11 12.13
N VAL A 10 18.45 11.01 13.09
CA VAL A 10 18.90 10.69 14.46
C VAL A 10 17.71 10.48 15.39
N LEU A 11 17.91 9.66 16.42
CA LEU A 11 16.95 9.42 17.50
C LEU A 11 16.75 10.68 18.35
N SER A 12 15.53 10.87 18.84
CA SER A 12 15.23 11.89 19.84
C SER A 12 15.92 11.58 21.19
N ALA A 13 16.07 12.60 22.04
CA ALA A 13 16.66 12.44 23.38
C ALA A 13 15.86 11.45 24.25
N SER A 14 14.54 11.39 24.08
CA SER A 14 13.64 10.50 24.82
C SER A 14 13.49 9.11 24.19
N ALA A 15 14.18 8.81 23.08
CA ALA A 15 14.01 7.56 22.34
C ALA A 15 14.28 6.28 23.16
N LYS A 16 15.00 6.39 24.27
CA LYS A 16 15.28 5.26 25.18
C LYS A 16 14.15 4.99 26.18
N THR A 17 13.43 6.02 26.60
CA THR A 17 12.40 5.91 27.65
C THR A 17 11.00 5.96 27.08
N GLU A 18 10.75 6.86 26.12
CA GLU A 18 9.46 7.03 25.45
C GLU A 18 9.68 7.30 23.95
N PRO A 19 9.90 6.24 23.15
CA PRO A 19 10.18 6.40 21.74
C PRO A 19 8.95 6.89 20.97
N SER A 20 9.12 8.01 20.27
CA SER A 20 8.14 8.52 19.32
C SER A 20 7.94 7.52 18.18
N GLN A 21 6.87 7.69 17.40
CA GLN A 21 6.66 6.89 16.18
C GLN A 21 7.87 6.97 15.23
N ARG A 22 8.49 8.15 15.11
CA ARG A 22 9.69 8.37 14.30
C ARG A 22 10.86 7.56 14.84
N ASP A 23 11.09 7.57 16.15
CA ASP A 23 12.19 6.83 16.78
C ASP A 23 12.04 5.32 16.58
N ARG A 24 10.81 4.80 16.68
CA ARG A 24 10.53 3.38 16.38
C ARG A 24 10.83 3.02 14.92
N HIS A 25 10.51 3.91 13.97
CA HIS A 25 10.87 3.69 12.57
C HIS A 25 12.38 3.73 12.35
N ILE A 26 13.11 4.66 12.98
CA ILE A 26 14.56 4.74 12.91
C ILE A 26 15.20 3.46 13.49
N GLN A 27 14.79 3.05 14.69
CA GLN A 27 15.25 1.81 15.33
C GLN A 27 14.96 0.58 14.46
N ALA A 28 13.77 0.48 13.86
CA ALA A 28 13.42 -0.63 12.97
C ALA A 28 14.26 -0.65 11.68
N ILE A 29 14.59 0.52 11.12
CA ILE A 29 15.46 0.64 9.95
C ILE A 29 16.90 0.25 10.30
N ILE A 30 17.42 0.68 11.46
CA ILE A 30 18.77 0.32 11.92
C ILE A 30 18.86 -1.18 12.19
N GLY A 31 17.87 -1.77 12.88
CA GLY A 31 17.92 -3.17 13.27
C GLY A 31 17.62 -4.16 12.14
N LYS A 32 16.79 -3.80 11.16
CA LYS A 32 16.28 -4.74 10.12
C LYS A 32 16.61 -4.33 8.70
N GLY A 33 17.19 -3.14 8.52
CA GLY A 33 17.40 -2.52 7.22
C GLY A 33 16.14 -1.85 6.65
N ARG A 34 16.37 -0.87 5.76
CA ARG A 34 15.30 -0.04 5.17
C ARG A 34 14.31 -0.84 4.33
N MET A 35 14.76 -1.89 3.64
CA MET A 35 13.90 -2.72 2.78
C MET A 35 12.94 -3.61 3.57
N ALA A 36 13.41 -4.22 4.66
CA ALA A 36 12.54 -4.98 5.55
C ALA A 36 11.53 -4.06 6.25
N TRP A 37 11.98 -2.88 6.69
CA TRP A 37 11.09 -1.86 7.24
C TRP A 37 10.01 -1.41 6.24
N ARG A 38 10.35 -1.17 4.97
CA ARG A 38 9.34 -0.83 3.93
C ARG A 38 8.29 -1.92 3.75
N ARG A 39 8.70 -3.19 3.79
CA ARG A 39 7.79 -4.35 3.66
C ARG A 39 6.86 -4.48 4.86
N GLY A 40 7.38 -4.31 6.08
CA GLY A 40 6.62 -4.51 7.32
C GLY A 40 5.85 -3.29 7.83
N SER A 41 6.24 -2.07 7.44
CA SER A 41 5.62 -0.84 7.97
C SER A 41 4.28 -0.50 7.31
N GLY A 42 3.99 -1.00 6.11
CA GLY A 42 2.84 -0.54 5.33
C GLY A 42 3.12 0.72 4.51
N TYR A 43 4.39 1.15 4.40
CA TYR A 43 4.82 2.27 3.55
C TYR A 43 4.27 2.17 2.12
N ASN A 44 4.28 0.96 1.54
CA ASN A 44 3.82 0.71 0.17
C ASN A 44 2.29 0.69 0.03
N GLN A 45 1.50 0.84 1.11
CA GLN A 45 0.05 0.75 1.04
C GLN A 45 -0.56 1.83 0.14
N ARG A 46 -0.02 3.06 0.18
CA ARG A 46 -0.47 4.14 -0.70
C ARG A 46 -0.26 3.80 -2.17
N ALA A 47 0.96 3.37 -2.52
CA ALA A 47 1.29 2.98 -3.89
C ALA A 47 0.41 1.81 -4.39
N ARG A 48 0.06 0.86 -3.51
CA ARG A 48 -0.87 -0.24 -3.84
C ARG A 48 -2.29 0.26 -4.12
N VAL A 49 -2.79 1.22 -3.37
CA VAL A 49 -4.12 1.81 -3.60
C VAL A 49 -4.10 2.62 -4.89
N GLU A 50 -3.11 3.49 -5.08
CA GLU A 50 -2.95 4.30 -6.30
C GLU A 50 -2.85 3.42 -7.55
N GLY A 51 -2.09 2.32 -7.50
CA GLY A 51 -2.00 1.37 -8.60
C GLY A 51 -3.34 0.67 -8.91
N GLN A 52 -4.12 0.32 -7.89
CA GLN A 52 -5.47 -0.24 -8.09
C GLN A 52 -6.44 0.79 -8.68
N SER A 53 -6.40 2.04 -8.20
CA SER A 53 -7.20 3.13 -8.77
C SER A 53 -6.83 3.43 -10.22
N ALA A 54 -5.54 3.39 -10.57
CA ALA A 54 -5.10 3.55 -11.96
C ALA A 54 -5.62 2.42 -12.86
N ARG A 55 -5.52 1.17 -12.40
CA ARG A 55 -6.07 0.00 -13.12
C ARG A 55 -7.57 0.08 -13.29
N TRP A 56 -8.28 0.53 -12.25
CA TRP A 56 -9.72 0.78 -12.33
C TRP A 56 -10.06 1.69 -13.50
N LYS A 57 -9.45 2.88 -13.53
CA LYS A 57 -9.69 3.87 -14.57
C LYS A 57 -9.35 3.35 -15.97
N GLN A 58 -8.26 2.61 -16.09
CA GLN A 58 -7.82 2.05 -17.38
C GLN A 58 -8.77 0.97 -17.92
N VAL A 59 -9.33 0.11 -17.06
CA VAL A 59 -10.10 -1.07 -17.50
C VAL A 59 -11.61 -0.81 -17.48
N ILE A 60 -12.10 -0.11 -16.46
CA ILE A 60 -13.54 0.15 -16.25
C ILE A 60 -13.94 1.51 -16.83
N GLY A 61 -13.08 2.52 -16.64
CA GLY A 61 -13.33 3.91 -17.01
C GLY A 61 -13.44 4.85 -15.81
N ASP A 62 -13.61 6.13 -16.10
CA ASP A 62 -13.61 7.18 -15.08
C ASP A 62 -14.90 7.25 -14.24
N TRP A 63 -16.03 6.82 -14.81
CA TRP A 63 -17.35 6.96 -14.18
C TRP A 63 -18.19 5.68 -14.32
N PRO A 64 -18.96 5.32 -13.27
CA PRO A 64 -19.99 4.29 -13.38
C PRO A 64 -21.03 4.64 -14.44
N ARG A 65 -21.50 3.64 -15.17
CA ARG A 65 -22.52 3.78 -16.22
C ARG A 65 -23.91 4.02 -15.63
N PHE A 66 -24.18 3.48 -14.44
CA PHE A 66 -25.47 3.65 -13.78
C PHE A 66 -25.48 4.87 -12.86
N HIS A 67 -26.48 5.73 -13.05
CA HIS A 67 -26.59 6.96 -12.28
C HIS A 67 -27.37 6.79 -10.95
N GLY A 68 -28.18 5.74 -10.78
CA GLY A 68 -28.89 5.47 -9.53
C GLY A 68 -28.00 4.84 -8.46
N ASP A 69 -28.07 5.31 -7.21
CA ASP A 69 -27.13 4.94 -6.14
C ASP A 69 -27.01 3.43 -5.91
N LYS A 70 -28.14 2.71 -5.89
CA LYS A 70 -28.14 1.24 -5.73
C LYS A 70 -27.43 0.55 -6.90
N ALA A 71 -27.79 0.92 -8.12
CA ALA A 71 -27.20 0.34 -9.33
C ALA A 71 -25.71 0.69 -9.44
N ARG A 72 -25.31 1.91 -9.06
CA ARG A 72 -23.91 2.34 -9.00
C ARG A 72 -23.10 1.54 -7.99
N ALA A 73 -23.63 1.32 -6.79
CA ALA A 73 -22.96 0.51 -5.77
C ALA A 73 -22.75 -0.93 -6.24
N THR A 74 -23.77 -1.52 -6.89
CA THR A 74 -23.68 -2.86 -7.48
C THR A 74 -22.65 -2.92 -8.61
N GLU A 75 -22.66 -1.94 -9.53
CA GLU A 75 -21.68 -1.83 -10.60
C GLU A 75 -20.25 -1.77 -10.06
N VAL A 76 -20.01 -0.92 -9.05
CA VAL A 76 -18.70 -0.78 -8.44
C VAL A 76 -18.25 -2.09 -7.77
N ALA A 77 -19.15 -2.75 -7.05
CA ALA A 77 -18.84 -4.03 -6.41
C ALA A 77 -18.47 -5.12 -7.42
N ILE A 78 -19.21 -5.22 -8.54
CA ILE A 78 -18.94 -6.20 -9.60
C ILE A 78 -17.61 -5.88 -10.29
N ALA A 79 -17.39 -4.62 -10.68
CA ALA A 79 -16.15 -4.20 -11.34
C ALA A 79 -14.91 -4.45 -10.45
N ALA A 80 -15.01 -4.22 -9.15
CA ALA A 80 -13.94 -4.55 -8.20
C ALA A 80 -13.64 -6.06 -8.17
N GLN A 81 -14.68 -6.91 -8.15
CA GLN A 81 -14.52 -8.36 -8.20
C GLN A 81 -13.86 -8.83 -9.50
N VAL A 82 -14.28 -8.28 -10.64
CA VAL A 82 -13.68 -8.58 -11.95
C VAL A 82 -12.20 -8.20 -11.98
N LEU A 83 -11.84 -7.01 -11.48
CA LEU A 83 -10.44 -6.57 -11.42
C LEU A 83 -9.57 -7.44 -10.51
N ASN A 84 -10.11 -7.87 -9.37
CA ASN A 84 -9.43 -8.81 -8.48
C ASN A 84 -9.24 -10.17 -9.17
N ARG A 85 -10.26 -10.66 -9.88
CA ARG A 85 -10.16 -11.91 -10.63
C ARG A 85 -9.12 -11.84 -11.75
N MET A 86 -9.06 -10.72 -12.48
CA MET A 86 -8.02 -10.49 -13.49
C MET A 86 -6.62 -10.45 -12.87
N LEU A 87 -6.46 -9.89 -11.66
CA LEU A 87 -5.20 -9.91 -10.95
C LEU A 87 -4.77 -11.34 -10.60
N ASP A 88 -5.69 -12.15 -10.08
CA ASP A 88 -5.40 -13.53 -9.71
C ASP A 88 -5.00 -14.38 -10.93
N LEU A 89 -5.64 -14.17 -12.07
CA LEU A 89 -5.36 -14.91 -13.31
C LEU A 89 -4.07 -14.43 -14.01
N GLY A 90 -3.78 -13.13 -13.97
CA GLY A 90 -2.63 -12.53 -14.66
C GLY A 90 -1.34 -12.51 -13.84
N ARG A 91 -1.36 -12.92 -12.57
CA ARG A 91 -0.21 -12.86 -11.69
C ARG A 91 0.73 -14.05 -11.94
N PRO A 92 1.99 -13.83 -12.38
CA PRO A 92 2.96 -14.91 -12.51
C PRO A 92 3.33 -15.46 -11.12
N ASN A 93 3.51 -16.79 -11.04
CA ASN A 93 4.03 -17.46 -9.84
C ASN A 93 5.52 -17.13 -9.67
N SER A 94 5.83 -16.11 -8.88
CA SER A 94 7.21 -15.78 -8.52
C SER A 94 7.64 -16.59 -7.30
N LEU A 95 8.62 -17.48 -7.44
CA LEU A 95 9.27 -18.16 -6.33
C LEU A 95 10.50 -17.37 -5.90
N CYS A 96 10.68 -17.18 -4.60
CA CYS A 96 11.93 -16.63 -4.07
C CYS A 96 12.99 -17.73 -4.12
N VAL A 97 14.03 -17.54 -4.92
CA VAL A 97 15.22 -18.40 -4.89
C VAL A 97 16.15 -17.86 -3.81
N ALA A 98 16.59 -18.73 -2.92
CA ALA A 98 17.52 -18.42 -1.83
C ALA A 98 18.97 -18.47 -2.30
#